data_AF-A0A947G4M1-F1
#
_entry.id   AF-A0A947G4M1-F1
#
_cell.length_a   1.000
_cell.length_b   1.000
_cell.length_c   1.000
_cell.angle_alpha   90.00
_cell.angle_beta   90.00
_cell.angle_gamma   90.00
#
_symmetry.space_group_name_H-M   'P 1'
#
loop_
_entity.id
_entity.type
_entity.pdbx_description
1 polymer ?
#
loop_
_entity_poly.entity_id
_entity_poly.type
_entity_poly.pdbx_seq_one_letter_code
_entity_poly.pdbx_strand_id
1 'polypeptide(L)'
;MLARRFVWSDREVQRLAGNFVAVADELHELRTGTTPEARFFQKVFAQKQKGHPGHQGVFVCTPSGRLLASCFTRDVADVKATLRVALARWESLDPTARDKAT
;
A
#
# COMPACT_ATOMS: atom_id res chain seq x y z
N MET A 1 -15.22 -14.63 -23.91
CA MET A 1 -14.82 -13.33 -23.32
C MET A 1 -14.51 -13.59 -21.84
N LEU A 2 -13.24 -13.67 -21.45
CA LEU A 2 -12.88 -13.76 -20.02
C LEU A 2 -13.21 -12.41 -19.39
N ALA A 3 -14.18 -12.37 -18.49
CA ALA A 3 -14.53 -11.16 -17.75
C ALA A 3 -13.27 -10.59 -17.09
N ARG A 4 -12.95 -9.32 -17.34
CA ARG A 4 -11.85 -8.61 -16.68
C ARG A 4 -12.11 -8.64 -15.17
N ARG A 5 -11.49 -9.58 -14.46
CA ARG A 5 -11.51 -9.62 -12.99
C ARG A 5 -10.61 -8.51 -12.49
N PHE A 6 -11.22 -7.52 -11.87
CA PHE A 6 -10.52 -6.46 -11.19
C PHE A 6 -10.08 -6.98 -9.82
N VAL A 7 -8.83 -6.73 -9.39
CA VAL A 7 -8.31 -7.31 -8.14
C VAL A 7 -9.20 -6.95 -6.93
N TRP A 8 -9.80 -5.77 -6.98
CA TRP A 8 -10.68 -5.23 -5.95
C TRP A 8 -12.12 -5.76 -5.98
N SER A 9 -12.49 -6.61 -6.96
CA SER A 9 -13.76 -7.34 -6.96
C SER A 9 -13.68 -8.74 -6.32
N ASP A 10 -12.48 -9.18 -5.92
CA ASP A 10 -12.33 -10.40 -5.13
C ASP A 10 -12.84 -10.18 -3.69
N ARG A 11 -13.72 -11.07 -3.22
CA ARG A 11 -14.37 -10.95 -1.91
C ARG A 11 -13.39 -10.94 -0.74
N GLU A 12 -12.31 -11.70 -0.84
CA GLU A 12 -11.33 -11.77 0.23
C GLU A 12 -10.39 -10.56 0.20
N VAL A 13 -10.06 -10.04 -0.98
CA VAL A 13 -9.38 -8.73 -1.09
C VAL A 13 -10.22 -7.65 -0.43
N GLN A 14 -11.53 -7.60 -0.69
CA GLN A 14 -12.44 -6.64 -0.05
C GLN A 14 -12.48 -6.80 1.48
N ARG A 15 -12.60 -8.04 1.97
CA ARG A 15 -12.57 -8.33 3.41
C ARG A 15 -11.26 -7.88 4.08
N LEU A 16 -10.12 -8.12 3.44
CA LEU A 16 -8.82 -7.67 3.95
C LEU A 16 -8.70 -6.15 3.88
N ALA A 17 -9.10 -5.55 2.75
CA ALA A 17 -9.07 -4.11 2.52
C ALA A 17 -9.90 -3.33 3.56
N GLY A 18 -10.96 -3.91 4.10
CA GLY A 18 -11.77 -3.30 5.17
C GLY A 18 -11.01 -3.01 6.48
N ASN A 19 -9.78 -3.51 6.65
CA ASN A 19 -8.90 -3.19 7.78
C ASN A 19 -8.00 -1.98 7.51
N PHE A 20 -8.10 -1.37 6.33
CA PHE A 20 -7.25 -0.26 5.89
C PHE A 20 -8.09 0.93 5.46
N VAL A 21 -7.49 2.12 5.56
CA VAL A 21 -8.04 3.35 4.98
C VAL A 21 -7.43 3.53 3.60
N ALA A 22 -8.25 3.62 2.56
CA ALA A 22 -7.79 3.95 1.21
C ALA A 22 -7.49 5.45 1.13
N VAL A 23 -6.26 5.82 0.74
CA VAL A 23 -5.78 7.21 0.78
C VAL A 23 -5.57 7.82 -0.62
N ALA A 24 -5.22 7.01 -1.62
CA ALA A 24 -5.02 7.48 -3.01
C ALA A 24 -5.15 6.33 -4.01
N ASP A 25 -5.55 6.63 -5.24
CA ASP A 25 -5.55 5.68 -6.38
C ASP A 25 -4.63 6.11 -7.53
N GLU A 26 -4.36 7.42 -7.70
CA GLU A 26 -3.48 7.96 -8.72
C GLU A 26 -2.09 8.33 -8.18
N LEU A 27 -1.09 7.57 -8.59
CA LEU A 27 0.26 7.62 -8.02
C LEU A 27 1.23 8.47 -8.83
N HIS A 28 0.91 8.81 -10.08
CA HIS A 28 1.83 9.60 -10.91
C HIS A 28 2.08 10.97 -10.31
N GLU A 29 1.01 11.70 -9.99
CA GLU A 29 1.08 13.05 -9.42
C GLU A 29 1.76 13.05 -8.05
N LEU A 30 1.41 12.08 -7.18
CA LEU A 30 2.03 11.96 -5.86
C LEU A 30 3.54 11.69 -5.93
N ARG A 31 4.01 11.03 -6.99
CA ARG A 31 5.43 10.72 -7.15
C ARG A 31 6.27 11.92 -7.58
N THR A 32 5.70 12.87 -8.33
CA THR A 32 6.45 14.00 -8.92
C THR A 32 6.06 15.36 -8.37
N GLY A 33 4.93 15.45 -7.65
CA GLY A 33 4.41 16.68 -7.07
C GLY A 33 5.21 17.17 -5.86
N THR A 34 4.90 18.38 -5.43
CA THR A 34 5.57 19.07 -4.31
C THR A 34 4.67 19.29 -3.09
N THR A 35 3.39 18.90 -3.18
CA THR A 35 2.40 19.01 -2.10
C THR A 35 2.77 18.14 -0.89
N PRO A 36 2.21 18.41 0.30
CA PRO A 36 2.45 17.57 1.49
C PRO A 36 2.14 16.07 1.25
N GLU A 37 1.07 15.76 0.53
CA GLU A 37 0.66 14.39 0.19
C GLU A 37 1.68 13.73 -0.74
N ALA A 38 2.16 14.47 -1.74
CA ALA A 38 3.20 13.99 -2.64
C ALA A 38 4.50 13.71 -1.88
N ARG A 39 4.92 14.60 -0.97
CA ARG A 39 6.09 14.38 -0.11
C ARG A 39 5.93 13.18 0.81
N PHE A 40 4.75 13.01 1.41
CA PHE A 40 4.42 11.85 2.22
C PHE A 40 4.54 10.56 1.41
N PHE A 41 3.90 10.51 0.23
CA PHE A 41 3.95 9.33 -0.63
C PHE A 41 5.37 9.05 -1.11
N GLN A 42 6.15 10.07 -1.49
CA GLN A 42 7.56 9.90 -1.89
C GLN A 42 8.41 9.29 -0.77
N LYS A 43 8.19 9.67 0.50
CA LYS A 43 8.82 9.05 1.67
C LYS A 43 8.47 7.56 1.78
N VAL A 44 7.21 7.19 1.56
CA VAL A 44 6.77 5.78 1.55
C VAL A 44 7.38 5.03 0.35
N PHE A 45 7.31 5.61 -0.83
CA PHE A 45 7.78 5.05 -2.09
C PHE A 45 9.28 4.78 -2.08
N ALA A 46 10.08 5.64 -1.44
CA ALA A 46 11.52 5.46 -1.29
C ALA A 46 11.91 4.20 -0.48
N GLN A 47 10.99 3.64 0.32
CA GLN A 47 11.22 2.44 1.13
C GLN A 47 10.92 1.13 0.38
N LYS A 48 10.41 1.20 -0.85
CA LYS A 48 10.16 0.00 -1.66
C LYS A 48 11.45 -0.76 -1.95
N GLN A 49 11.35 -2.05 -2.28
CA GLN A 49 12.52 -2.84 -2.68
C GLN A 49 13.28 -2.17 -3.83
N LYS A 50 14.58 -1.95 -3.64
CA LYS A 50 15.48 -1.36 -4.64
C LYS A 50 15.53 -2.26 -5.88
N GLY A 51 15.49 -1.65 -7.06
CA GLY A 51 15.60 -2.36 -8.35
C GLY A 51 14.27 -2.84 -8.94
N HIS A 52 13.13 -2.66 -8.26
CA HIS A 52 11.83 -3.01 -8.85
C HIS A 52 11.40 -1.96 -9.89
N PRO A 53 11.21 -2.32 -11.18
CA PRO A 53 10.91 -1.36 -12.26
C PRO A 53 9.47 -0.82 -12.19
N GLY A 54 8.61 -1.46 -11.40
CA GLY A 54 7.23 -1.04 -11.18
C GLY A 54 7.11 0.31 -10.48
N HIS A 55 6.31 1.20 -11.08
CA HIS A 55 5.90 2.48 -10.51
C HIS A 55 4.43 2.48 -10.03
N GLN A 56 3.64 1.51 -10.50
CA GLN A 56 2.24 1.33 -10.14
C GLN A 56 2.10 0.09 -9.24
N GLY A 57 1.38 0.22 -8.12
CA GLY A 57 1.27 -0.86 -7.17
C GLY A 57 0.43 -0.51 -5.95
N VAL A 58 0.28 -1.49 -5.06
CA VAL A 58 -0.33 -1.32 -3.75
C VAL A 58 0.77 -1.00 -2.75
N PHE A 59 0.57 0.04 -1.95
CA PHE A 59 1.46 0.43 -0.86
C PHE A 59 0.63 0.49 0.42
N VAL A 60 1.10 -0.20 1.45
CA VAL A 60 0.48 -0.16 2.77
C VAL A 60 1.52 0.39 3.74
N CYS A 61 1.16 1.46 4.43
CA CYS A 61 2.06 2.17 5.34
C CYS A 61 1.33 2.59 6.61
N THR A 62 2.12 2.92 7.64
CA THR A 62 1.61 3.55 8.86
C THR A 62 1.25 5.02 8.61
N PRO A 63 0.48 5.67 9.51
CA PRO A 63 0.23 7.12 9.44
C PRO A 63 1.50 7.97 9.41
N SER A 64 2.60 7.47 9.99
CA SER A 64 3.91 8.12 9.98
C SER A 64 4.69 7.96 8.67
N GLY A 65 4.15 7.18 7.72
CA GLY A 65 4.77 6.90 6.43
C GLY A 65 5.83 5.79 6.47
N ARG A 66 5.80 4.90 7.47
CA ARG A 66 6.63 3.68 7.46
C ARG A 66 5.96 2.64 6.56
N LEU A 67 6.68 2.16 5.54
CA LEU A 67 6.16 1.12 4.66
C LEU A 67 6.06 -0.22 5.39
N LEU A 68 4.86 -0.81 5.38
CA LEU A 68 4.59 -2.13 5.94
C LEU A 68 4.70 -3.21 4.86
N ALA A 69 4.10 -3.01 3.70
CA ALA A 69 4.24 -3.91 2.56
C ALA A 69 3.90 -3.19 1.25
N SER A 70 4.39 -3.73 0.13
CA SER A 70 4.05 -3.23 -1.20
C SER A 70 4.15 -4.32 -2.25
N CYS A 71 3.34 -4.23 -3.29
CA CYS A 71 3.45 -5.08 -4.48
C CYS A 71 3.12 -4.28 -5.76
N PHE A 72 3.65 -4.73 -6.90
CA PHE A 72 3.57 -4.03 -8.19
C PHE A 72 2.88 -4.91 -9.24
N THR A 73 1.77 -5.50 -8.85
CA THR A 73 1.05 -6.53 -9.60
C THR A 73 -0.45 -6.32 -9.43
N ARG A 74 -1.21 -6.89 -10.37
CA ARG A 74 -2.67 -6.98 -10.29
C ARG A 74 -3.14 -8.40 -9.98
N ASP A 75 -2.20 -9.30 -9.72
CA ASP A 75 -2.51 -10.67 -9.32
C ASP A 75 -3.21 -10.67 -7.94
N VAL A 76 -4.31 -11.43 -7.86
CA VAL A 76 -5.15 -11.47 -6.67
C VAL A 76 -4.42 -12.12 -5.49
N ALA A 77 -3.63 -13.18 -5.74
CA ALA A 77 -2.92 -13.88 -4.68
C ALA A 77 -1.83 -13.00 -4.09
N ASP A 78 -1.07 -12.28 -4.92
CA ASP A 78 -0.03 -11.36 -4.48
C ASP A 78 -0.57 -10.17 -3.70
N VAL A 79 -1.70 -9.59 -4.13
CA VAL A 79 -2.36 -8.51 -3.39
C VAL A 79 -2.86 -9.01 -2.03
N LYS A 80 -3.50 -10.19 -1.97
CA LYS A 80 -3.90 -10.80 -0.70
C LYS A 80 -2.71 -11.04 0.24
N ALA A 81 -1.62 -11.59 -0.29
CA ALA A 81 -0.40 -11.82 0.47
C ALA A 81 0.16 -10.50 1.03
N THR A 82 0.20 -9.46 0.21
CA THR A 82 0.65 -8.12 0.61
C THR A 82 -0.19 -7.53 1.73
N LEU A 83 -1.52 -7.59 1.62
CA LEU A 83 -2.42 -7.09 2.66
C LEU A 83 -2.27 -7.87 3.97
N ARG A 84 -2.16 -9.21 3.92
CA ARG A 84 -1.92 -10.03 5.13
C ARG A 84 -0.58 -9.73 5.79
N VAL A 85 0.50 -9.62 5.01
CA VAL A 85 1.83 -9.26 5.52
C VAL A 85 1.80 -7.88 6.18
N ALA A 86 1.09 -6.91 5.59
CA ALA A 86 0.95 -5.59 6.17
C ALA A 86 0.21 -5.61 7.52
N LEU A 87 -0.89 -6.37 7.63
CA LEU A 87 -1.61 -6.54 8.91
C LEU A 87 -0.73 -7.19 9.97
N ALA A 88 -0.06 -8.30 9.65
CA ALA A 88 0.82 -8.97 10.59
C ALA A 88 1.96 -8.03 11.07
N ARG A 89 2.53 -7.24 10.15
CA ARG A 89 3.56 -6.25 10.51
C ARG A 89 3.00 -5.14 11.39
N TRP A 90 1.80 -4.63 11.09
CA TRP A 90 1.11 -3.66 11.92
C TRP A 90 0.88 -4.18 13.34
N GLU A 91 0.36 -5.40 13.46
CA GLU A 91 0.10 -6.06 14.75
C GLU A 91 1.37 -6.34 15.55
N SER A 92 2.51 -6.51 14.89
CA SER A 92 3.82 -6.64 15.54
C SER A 92 4.47 -5.32 15.95
N LEU A 93 3.94 -4.16 15.51
CA LEU A 93 4.48 -2.87 15.91
C LEU A 93 4.13 -2.57 17.35
N ASP A 94 5.06 -1.96 18.08
CA ASP A 94 4.76 -1.31 19.35
C ASP A 94 3.66 -0.26 19.17
N PRO A 95 2.75 -0.09 20.14
CA PRO A 95 1.65 0.88 20.05
C PRO A 95 2.12 2.31 19.73
N THR A 96 3.27 2.72 20.29
CA THR A 96 3.84 4.05 20.04
C THR A 96 4.28 4.27 18.59
N ALA A 97 4.61 3.20 17.87
CA ALA A 97 4.96 3.24 16.45
C ALA A 97 3.73 3.26 15.53
N ARG A 98 2.54 3.00 16.08
CA ARG A 98 1.25 3.05 15.35
C ARG A 98 0.67 4.47 15.28
N ASP A 99 0.85 5.26 16.34
CA ASP A 99 0.09 6.52 16.54
C ASP A 99 0.80 7.80 16.06
N LYS A 100 2.12 7.80 15.86
CA LYS A 100 2.86 9.06 15.68
C LYS A 100 3.02 9.49 14.22
N ALA A 101 2.01 10.17 13.66
CA ALA A 101 2.28 11.24 12.69
C ALA A 101 2.76 12.46 13.50
N THR A 102 4.08 12.63 13.65
CA THR A 102 4.68 13.82 14.28
C THR A 102 5.02 14.83 13.20
#